data_AF-A0A3N5USY1-F1
#
_entry.id   AF-A0A3N5USY1-F1
#
_cell.length_a   1.000
_cell.length_b   1.000
_cell.length_c   1.000
_cell.angle_alpha   90.00
_cell.angle_beta   90.00
_cell.angle_gamma   90.00
#
_symmetry.space_group_name_H-M   'P 1'
#
loop_
_entity.id
_entity.type
_entity.pdbx_description
1 polymer ?
#
loop_
_entity_poly.entity_id
_entity_poly.type
_entity_poly.pdbx_seq_one_letter_code
_entity_poly.pdbx_strand_id
1 'polypeptide(L)'
;MQQKRSLFWPLFLIAAGVIWLLIKSGTIPSANLWALTHIWPFVLIAAGVGIILRSFWKYSSIFMDVVIIAGAVLAIVYAPQLGWARPSMLSMISFDEPFLGPGDPGSGNVVTETRNVSDFQAIEVNYPAQVLVKQGTKESVKIEAEDNLLPDLRTQVRNGVLEISYKRQNARHVNPTKVVRITIVVKDLADVEFTSAGELVIEKLDTDNLDVSLSGAGNLELNDIQVRNLSVNLSGAGSMSASGTADNLDVTISGFGDFRGAELHDKEADVNISGAGSATVWVDNDLIAQISGAGSVSYYGSASVSRQISGVGGVNHLGDK
;
A
#
# COMPACT_ATOMS: atom_id res chain seq x y z
N MET A 1 -13.28 5.39 51.55
CA MET A 1 -12.77 4.16 50.89
C MET A 1 -11.46 4.52 50.20
N GLN A 2 -10.32 3.98 50.64
CA GLN A 2 -9.04 4.26 49.96
C GLN A 2 -9.01 3.47 48.63
N GLN A 3 -8.95 4.17 47.50
CA GLN A 3 -8.66 3.53 46.20
C GLN A 3 -7.23 2.98 46.24
N LYS A 4 -7.10 1.65 46.40
CA LYS A 4 -5.82 0.98 46.18
C LYS A 4 -5.48 1.06 44.69
N ARG A 5 -4.43 1.80 44.33
CA ARG A 5 -3.89 1.84 42.97
C ARG A 5 -3.34 0.45 42.61
N SER A 6 -3.74 -0.09 41.45
CA SER A 6 -3.17 -1.34 40.93
C SER A 6 -1.69 -1.14 40.61
N LEU A 7 -0.86 -2.13 40.95
CA LEU A 7 0.56 -2.16 40.60
C LEU A 7 0.81 -2.83 39.25
N PHE A 8 -0.24 -3.31 38.58
CA PHE A 8 -0.16 -3.97 37.28
C PHE A 8 0.58 -3.10 36.26
N TRP A 9 0.14 -1.86 36.06
CA TRP A 9 0.72 -0.97 35.04
C TRP A 9 2.21 -0.66 35.28
N PRO A 10 2.65 -0.24 36.48
CA PRO A 10 4.07 -0.09 36.76
C PRO A 10 4.90 -1.37 36.53
N LEU A 11 4.45 -2.51 37.03
CA LEU A 11 5.17 -3.77 36.89
C LEU A 11 5.22 -4.26 35.44
N PHE A 12 4.13 -4.07 34.69
CA PHE A 12 4.05 -4.38 33.27
C PHE A 12 5.05 -3.55 32.46
N LEU A 13 5.13 -2.24 32.71
CA LEU A 13 6.07 -1.36 32.02
C LEU A 13 7.53 -1.73 32.31
N ILE A 14 7.83 -2.09 33.56
CA ILE A 14 9.17 -2.59 33.94
C ILE A 14 9.48 -3.89 33.18
N ALA A 15 8.56 -4.87 33.21
CA ALA A 15 8.74 -6.14 32.53
C ALA A 15 8.92 -5.97 31.01
N ALA A 16 8.08 -5.13 30.38
CA ALA A 16 8.16 -4.82 28.96
C ALA A 16 9.49 -4.15 28.59
N GLY A 17 9.95 -3.18 29.40
CA GLY A 17 11.24 -2.52 29.21
C GLY A 17 12.43 -3.49 29.33
N VAL A 18 12.41 -4.39 30.31
CA VAL A 18 13.45 -5.42 30.48
C VAL A 18 13.46 -6.40 29.30
N ILE A 19 12.29 -6.89 28.88
CA ILE A 19 12.18 -7.78 27.71
C ILE A 19 12.70 -7.07 26.46
N TRP A 20 12.34 -5.81 26.26
CA TRP A 20 12.81 -5.02 25.12
C TRP A 20 14.34 -4.86 25.12
N LEU A 21 14.96 -4.62 26.27
CA LEU A 21 16.42 -4.57 26.40
C LEU A 21 17.08 -5.92 26.09
N LEU A 22 16.50 -7.03 26.56
CA LEU A 22 17.02 -8.38 26.31
C LEU A 22 16.92 -8.82 24.86
N ILE A 23 15.88 -8.37 24.14
CA ILE A 23 15.76 -8.57 22.70
C ILE A 23 16.82 -7.73 21.96
N LYS A 24 16.96 -6.46 22.34
CA LYS A 24 17.94 -5.55 21.73
C LYS A 24 19.39 -5.99 21.95
N SER A 25 19.70 -6.62 23.10
CA SER A 25 21.02 -7.18 23.38
C SER A 25 21.29 -8.52 22.71
N GLY A 26 20.31 -9.10 21.99
CA GLY A 26 20.42 -10.40 21.35
C GLY A 26 20.34 -11.60 22.30
N THR A 27 19.99 -11.38 23.57
CA THR A 27 19.89 -12.45 24.59
C THR A 27 18.64 -13.30 24.38
N ILE A 28 17.55 -12.69 23.92
CA ILE A 28 16.27 -13.36 23.62
C ILE A 28 15.88 -13.05 22.17
N PRO A 29 15.60 -14.05 21.33
CA PRO A 29 15.07 -13.82 19.98
C PRO A 29 13.71 -13.10 20.02
N SER A 30 13.47 -12.17 19.10
CA SER A 30 12.18 -11.47 18.98
C SER A 30 11.00 -12.43 18.76
N ALA A 31 11.25 -13.59 18.14
CA ALA A 31 10.26 -14.66 17.95
C ALA A 31 9.69 -15.22 19.27
N ASN A 32 10.38 -15.09 20.40
CA ASN A 32 9.90 -15.56 21.69
C ASN A 32 8.66 -14.78 22.18
N LEU A 33 8.38 -13.60 21.64
CA LEU A 33 7.17 -12.83 21.95
C LEU A 33 5.89 -13.59 21.56
N TRP A 34 5.96 -14.53 20.61
CA TRP A 34 4.84 -15.40 20.26
C TRP A 34 4.35 -16.26 21.43
N ALA A 35 5.16 -16.48 22.48
CA ALA A 35 4.73 -17.16 23.69
C ALA A 35 3.54 -16.47 24.38
N LEU A 36 3.38 -15.15 24.20
CA LEU A 36 2.22 -14.41 24.72
C LEU A 36 0.89 -14.93 24.15
N THR A 37 0.90 -15.43 22.91
CA THR A 37 -0.28 -16.02 22.25
C THR A 37 -0.66 -17.40 22.80
N HIS A 38 0.23 -18.06 23.54
CA HIS A 38 -0.07 -19.34 24.19
C HIS A 38 -0.66 -19.14 25.58
N ILE A 39 -0.32 -18.04 26.24
CA ILE A 39 -0.66 -17.81 27.65
C ILE A 39 -1.94 -17.01 27.86
N TRP A 40 -2.50 -16.34 26.84
CA TRP A 40 -3.69 -15.49 27.00
C TRP A 40 -4.90 -16.19 27.67
N PRO A 41 -5.20 -17.50 27.44
CA PRO A 41 -6.31 -18.15 28.14
C PRO A 41 -6.04 -18.24 29.65
N PHE A 42 -4.79 -18.51 30.02
CA PHE A 42 -4.36 -18.56 31.42
C PHE A 42 -4.38 -17.17 32.06
N VAL A 43 -4.04 -16.12 31.30
CA VAL A 43 -4.16 -14.73 31.76
C VAL A 43 -5.62 -14.38 32.05
N LEU A 44 -6.57 -14.79 31.21
CA LEU A 44 -8.01 -14.57 31.45
C LEU A 44 -8.52 -15.34 32.67
N ILE A 45 -8.11 -16.60 32.83
CA ILE A 45 -8.44 -17.40 34.01
C ILE A 45 -7.88 -16.73 35.27
N ALA A 46 -6.62 -16.30 35.24
CA ALA A 46 -5.98 -15.60 36.35
C ALA A 46 -6.68 -14.27 36.69
N ALA A 47 -7.07 -13.50 35.67
CA ALA A 47 -7.82 -12.26 35.85
C ALA A 47 -9.20 -12.53 36.48
N GLY A 48 -9.94 -13.53 35.98
CA GLY A 48 -11.25 -13.93 36.52
C GLY A 48 -11.17 -14.44 37.96
N VAL A 49 -10.18 -15.28 38.26
CA VAL A 49 -9.88 -15.74 39.62
C VAL A 49 -9.53 -14.56 40.53
N GLY A 50 -8.77 -13.58 40.03
CA GLY A 50 -8.45 -12.35 40.74
C GLY A 50 -9.69 -11.53 41.12
N ILE A 51 -10.70 -11.47 40.25
CA ILE A 51 -11.98 -10.81 40.53
C ILE A 51 -12.73 -11.52 41.67
N ILE A 52 -12.80 -12.86 41.64
CA ILE A 52 -13.48 -13.67 42.66
C ILE A 52 -12.77 -13.55 44.02
N LEU A 53 -11.45 -13.73 44.03
CA LEU A 53 -10.64 -13.70 45.25
C LEU A 53 -10.49 -12.31 45.85
N ARG A 54 -10.89 -11.25 45.13
CA ARG A 54 -10.94 -9.88 45.66
C ARG A 54 -11.84 -9.78 46.89
N SER A 55 -12.89 -10.59 46.97
CA SER A 55 -13.81 -10.59 48.11
C SER A 55 -13.22 -11.25 49.37
N PHE A 56 -12.22 -12.11 49.22
CA PHE A 56 -11.71 -12.93 50.34
C PHE A 56 -10.42 -12.35 50.91
N TRP A 57 -9.49 -11.89 50.07
CA TRP A 57 -8.15 -11.47 50.50
C TRP A 57 -7.80 -10.04 50.07
N LYS A 58 -7.34 -9.23 51.03
CA LYS A 58 -6.99 -7.82 50.84
C LYS A 58 -5.84 -7.55 49.84
N TYR A 59 -5.06 -8.59 49.51
CA TYR A 59 -3.88 -8.53 48.63
C TYR A 59 -3.99 -9.43 47.39
N SER A 60 -5.13 -10.08 47.15
CA SER A 60 -5.29 -11.02 46.03
C SER A 60 -5.01 -10.38 44.67
N SER A 61 -5.39 -9.12 44.46
CA SER A 61 -5.12 -8.43 43.19
C SER A 61 -3.62 -8.27 42.91
N ILE A 62 -2.84 -7.89 43.92
CA ILE A 62 -1.38 -7.70 43.76
C ILE A 62 -0.71 -9.05 43.49
N PHE A 63 -1.14 -10.08 44.22
CA PHE A 63 -0.64 -11.43 44.00
C PHE A 63 -0.92 -11.93 42.57
N MET A 64 -2.15 -11.75 42.09
CA MET A 64 -2.52 -12.14 40.72
C MET A 64 -1.78 -11.32 39.66
N ASP A 65 -1.62 -10.00 39.85
CA ASP A 65 -0.83 -9.15 38.95
C ASP A 65 0.62 -9.68 38.83
N VAL A 66 1.25 -10.04 39.95
CA VAL A 66 2.61 -10.61 39.97
C VAL A 66 2.65 -11.97 39.29
N VAL A 67 1.68 -12.85 39.54
CA VAL A 67 1.61 -14.18 38.92
C VAL A 67 1.45 -14.08 37.40
N ILE A 68 0.59 -13.17 36.91
CA ILE A 68 0.36 -12.94 35.49
C ILE A 68 1.66 -12.43 34.83
N ILE A 69 2.30 -11.43 35.41
CA ILE A 69 3.51 -10.82 34.84
C ILE A 69 4.68 -11.81 34.90
N ALA A 70 4.88 -12.51 36.01
CA ALA A 70 5.93 -13.53 36.14
C ALA A 70 5.70 -14.68 35.15
N GLY A 71 4.46 -15.14 35.01
CA GLY A 71 4.09 -16.16 34.02
C GLY A 71 4.38 -15.73 32.59
N ALA A 72 4.07 -14.47 32.24
CA ALA A 72 4.36 -13.92 30.91
C ALA A 72 5.85 -13.82 30.62
N VAL A 73 6.64 -13.32 31.59
CA VAL A 73 8.11 -13.26 31.46
C VAL A 73 8.71 -14.66 31.31
N LEU A 74 8.29 -15.60 32.14
CA LEU A 74 8.75 -17.00 32.06
C LEU A 74 8.38 -17.64 30.73
N ALA A 75 7.16 -17.42 30.23
CA ALA A 75 6.74 -17.94 28.94
C ALA A 75 7.61 -17.43 27.79
N ILE A 76 8.01 -16.14 27.81
CA ILE A 76 8.89 -15.55 26.79
C ILE A 76 10.33 -16.08 26.94
N VAL A 77 10.86 -16.15 28.15
CA VAL A 77 12.23 -16.64 28.40
C VAL A 77 12.37 -18.11 28.00
N TYR A 78 11.39 -18.93 28.36
CA TYR A 78 11.40 -20.38 28.10
C TYR A 78 10.68 -20.78 26.79
N ALA A 79 10.28 -19.81 25.97
CA ALA A 79 9.59 -20.05 24.70
C ALA A 79 10.29 -21.08 23.79
N PRO A 80 11.64 -21.11 23.67
CA PRO A 80 12.32 -22.07 22.81
C PRO A 80 12.22 -23.51 23.32
N GLN A 81 12.31 -23.74 24.64
CA GLN A 81 12.18 -25.10 25.19
C GLN A 81 10.75 -25.62 25.12
N LEU A 82 9.77 -24.71 25.15
CA LEU A 82 8.34 -25.02 25.06
C LEU A 82 7.84 -25.16 23.61
N GLY A 83 8.67 -24.83 22.62
CA GLY A 83 8.25 -24.78 21.21
C GLY A 83 7.30 -23.63 20.89
N TRP A 84 7.20 -22.63 21.76
CA TRP A 84 6.30 -21.47 21.65
C TRP A 84 6.92 -20.28 20.92
N ALA A 85 8.02 -20.49 20.20
CA ALA A 85 8.64 -19.50 19.33
C ALA A 85 7.83 -19.24 18.03
N ARG A 86 6.70 -19.92 17.87
CA ARG A 86 5.73 -19.76 16.78
C ARG A 86 4.36 -19.42 17.40
N PRO A 87 3.43 -18.77 16.69
CA PRO A 87 2.09 -18.49 17.19
C PRO A 87 1.32 -19.78 17.55
N SER A 88 0.46 -19.70 18.58
CA SER A 88 -0.37 -20.83 18.99
C SER A 88 -1.43 -21.16 17.94
N MET A 89 -1.78 -22.45 17.83
CA MET A 89 -2.75 -23.02 16.87
C MET A 89 -4.22 -22.62 17.17
N LEU A 90 -4.44 -21.45 17.78
CA LEU A 90 -5.74 -20.79 17.90
C LEU A 90 -5.99 -19.88 16.69
N SER A 91 -5.54 -20.32 15.51
CA SER A 91 -5.84 -19.78 14.18
C SER A 91 -7.24 -20.19 13.68
N MET A 92 -8.08 -20.77 14.54
CA MET A 92 -9.45 -21.19 14.20
C MET A 92 -10.50 -20.05 14.37
N ILE A 93 -10.08 -18.88 14.85
CA ILE A 93 -10.71 -17.61 14.43
C ILE A 93 -9.89 -17.17 13.22
N SER A 94 -10.24 -17.73 12.06
CA SER A 94 -9.64 -17.42 10.77
C SER A 94 -9.94 -15.96 10.41
N PHE A 95 -9.08 -15.04 10.84
CA PHE A 95 -8.74 -13.90 10.01
C PHE A 95 -7.79 -14.45 8.94
N ASP A 96 -8.37 -14.94 7.85
CA ASP A 96 -7.63 -15.30 6.63
C ASP A 96 -7.22 -14.01 5.89
N GLU A 97 -6.67 -13.06 6.66
CA GLU A 97 -6.18 -11.78 6.18
C GLU A 97 -4.66 -11.78 6.32
N PRO A 98 -3.91 -11.70 5.21
CA PRO A 98 -2.44 -11.82 5.18
C PRO A 98 -1.68 -10.64 5.82
N PHE A 99 -2.35 -9.79 6.60
CA PHE A 99 -1.88 -8.46 6.96
C PHE A 99 -1.30 -8.29 8.39
N LEU A 100 -1.34 -9.31 9.26
CA LEU A 100 -1.04 -9.13 10.70
C LEU A 100 0.05 -10.05 11.28
N GLY A 101 1.08 -10.39 10.50
CA GLY A 101 2.32 -11.02 10.98
C GLY A 101 3.54 -10.12 10.79
N PRO A 102 4.51 -10.05 11.74
CA PRO A 102 5.77 -9.37 11.51
C PRO A 102 6.54 -10.10 10.42
N GLY A 103 6.60 -9.50 9.23
CA GLY A 103 7.48 -9.93 8.16
C GLY A 103 8.95 -9.84 8.55
N ASP A 104 9.81 -10.65 7.91
CA ASP A 104 11.26 -10.53 8.05
C ASP A 104 11.67 -9.11 7.58
N PRO A 105 12.49 -8.36 8.31
CA PRO A 105 12.91 -7.05 7.85
C PRO A 105 13.83 -7.19 6.61
N GLY A 106 13.80 -6.18 5.74
CA GLY A 106 14.83 -5.96 4.74
C GLY A 106 16.23 -5.94 5.36
N SER A 107 17.24 -6.39 4.60
CA SER A 107 18.60 -6.59 5.09
C SER A 107 19.37 -5.28 5.36
N GLY A 108 18.87 -4.15 4.88
CA GLY A 108 19.53 -2.85 4.82
C GLY A 108 20.53 -2.71 3.68
N ASN A 109 20.88 -3.79 2.98
CA ASN A 109 21.90 -3.83 1.94
C ASN A 109 21.27 -3.67 0.54
N VAL A 110 21.22 -2.43 0.04
CA VAL A 110 20.66 -2.12 -1.27
C VAL A 110 21.62 -2.55 -2.38
N VAL A 111 21.12 -3.38 -3.29
CA VAL A 111 21.83 -3.87 -4.47
C VAL A 111 21.01 -3.57 -5.73
N THR A 112 21.69 -3.56 -6.88
CA THR A 112 21.08 -3.34 -8.18
C THR A 112 21.07 -4.63 -8.99
N GLU A 113 19.92 -4.97 -9.58
CA GLU A 113 19.77 -6.10 -10.49
C GLU A 113 19.09 -5.67 -11.78
N THR A 114 19.65 -6.09 -12.92
CA THR A 114 19.05 -5.86 -14.24
C THR A 114 18.40 -7.14 -14.73
N ARG A 115 17.12 -7.06 -15.07
CA ARG A 115 16.33 -8.15 -15.67
C ARG A 115 16.28 -7.93 -17.19
N ASN A 116 16.70 -8.94 -17.94
CA ASN A 116 16.55 -8.94 -19.39
C ASN A 116 15.11 -9.37 -19.71
N VAL A 117 14.31 -8.43 -20.20
CA VAL A 117 12.95 -8.62 -20.66
C VAL A 117 12.83 -8.03 -22.06
N SER A 118 11.94 -8.57 -22.88
CA SER A 118 11.67 -8.06 -24.22
C SER A 118 10.22 -8.28 -24.62
N ASP A 119 9.80 -7.62 -25.70
CA ASP A 119 8.56 -7.89 -26.42
C ASP A 119 7.29 -7.68 -25.57
N PHE A 120 7.23 -6.53 -24.88
CA PHE A 120 6.06 -6.10 -24.12
C PHE A 120 5.68 -4.66 -24.47
N GLN A 121 4.39 -4.39 -24.44
CA GLN A 121 3.79 -3.06 -24.64
C GLN A 121 2.83 -2.70 -23.50
N ALA A 122 2.69 -3.58 -22.50
CA ALA A 122 1.88 -3.35 -21.32
C ALA A 122 2.71 -3.58 -20.05
N ILE A 123 2.40 -2.86 -18.97
CA ILE A 123 3.09 -2.97 -17.68
C ILE A 123 2.05 -3.17 -16.58
N GLU A 124 2.18 -4.25 -15.82
CA GLU A 124 1.40 -4.49 -14.60
C GLU A 124 2.34 -4.46 -13.38
N VAL A 125 2.14 -3.50 -12.48
CA VAL A 125 2.90 -3.41 -11.24
C VAL A 125 1.98 -3.63 -10.04
N ASN A 126 2.18 -4.79 -9.40
CA ASN A 126 1.57 -5.18 -8.14
C ASN A 126 2.65 -5.39 -7.07
N TYR A 127 3.41 -4.33 -6.81
CA TYR A 127 4.45 -4.30 -5.80
C TYR A 127 4.68 -2.86 -5.31
N PRO A 128 4.84 -2.63 -3.99
CA PRO A 128 5.03 -1.29 -3.46
C PRO A 128 6.46 -0.79 -3.76
N ALA A 129 6.56 0.08 -4.76
CA ALA A 129 7.83 0.63 -5.24
C ALA A 129 7.67 2.06 -5.78
N GLN A 130 8.80 2.73 -5.96
CA GLN A 130 8.92 3.87 -6.85
C GLN A 130 9.31 3.38 -8.24
N VAL A 131 8.42 3.54 -9.22
CA VAL A 131 8.59 3.06 -10.58
C VAL A 131 8.82 4.25 -11.51
N LEU A 132 9.82 4.16 -12.37
CA LEU A 132 10.13 5.13 -13.40
C LEU A 132 10.10 4.43 -14.76
N VAL A 133 9.19 4.86 -15.63
CA VAL A 133 9.05 4.35 -17.00
C VAL A 133 9.60 5.38 -17.98
N LYS A 134 10.43 4.93 -18.92
CA LYS A 134 11.04 5.76 -19.96
C LYS A 134 10.94 5.10 -21.32
N GLN A 135 10.66 5.89 -22.34
CA GLN A 135 10.76 5.43 -23.71
C GLN A 135 12.23 5.43 -24.18
N GLY A 136 12.63 4.40 -24.91
CA GLY A 136 13.99 4.23 -25.42
C GLY A 136 14.08 3.15 -26.50
N THR A 137 15.29 2.92 -27.03
CA THR A 137 15.48 2.01 -28.16
C THR A 137 15.59 0.53 -27.77
N LYS A 138 15.77 0.23 -26.47
CA LYS A 138 15.98 -1.12 -25.95
C LYS A 138 15.24 -1.31 -24.64
N GLU A 139 14.41 -2.34 -24.59
CA GLU A 139 13.71 -2.73 -23.37
C GLU A 139 14.69 -3.16 -22.28
N SER A 140 14.43 -2.73 -21.04
CA SER A 140 15.17 -3.19 -19.87
C SER A 140 14.40 -2.92 -18.58
N VAL A 141 14.65 -3.73 -17.56
CA VAL A 141 14.15 -3.48 -16.20
C VAL A 141 15.34 -3.50 -15.25
N LYS A 142 15.52 -2.40 -14.50
CA LYS A 142 16.52 -2.26 -13.45
C LYS A 142 15.82 -2.13 -12.12
N ILE A 143 16.19 -2.95 -11.14
CA ILE A 143 15.62 -2.95 -9.79
C ILE A 143 16.72 -2.60 -8.81
N GLU A 144 16.47 -1.64 -7.93
CA GLU A 144 17.30 -1.29 -6.79
C GLU A 144 16.52 -1.57 -5.51
N ALA A 145 16.93 -2.60 -4.78
CA ALA A 145 16.23 -3.10 -3.60
C ALA A 145 17.23 -3.76 -2.63
N GLU A 146 16.80 -4.02 -1.41
CA GLU A 146 17.59 -4.83 -0.47
C GLU A 146 17.77 -6.26 -1.01
N ASP A 147 18.96 -6.83 -0.82
CA ASP A 147 19.34 -8.13 -1.42
C ASP A 147 18.38 -9.29 -1.07
N ASN A 148 17.76 -9.25 0.11
CA ASN A 148 16.78 -10.24 0.56
C ASN A 148 15.38 -10.05 -0.01
N LEU A 149 15.10 -8.92 -0.69
CA LEU A 149 13.83 -8.66 -1.40
C LEU A 149 13.85 -9.18 -2.84
N LEU A 150 15.01 -9.09 -3.51
CA LEU A 150 15.15 -9.44 -4.93
C LEU A 150 14.70 -10.88 -5.29
N PRO A 151 14.96 -11.91 -4.45
CA PRO A 151 14.49 -13.26 -4.74
C PRO A 151 12.96 -13.40 -4.74
N ASP A 152 12.26 -12.55 -4.00
CA ASP A 152 10.80 -12.59 -3.85
C ASP A 152 10.07 -11.69 -4.85
N LEU A 153 10.79 -10.76 -5.50
CA LEU A 153 10.30 -9.96 -6.61
C LEU A 153 10.22 -10.81 -7.89
N ARG A 154 9.01 -11.01 -8.42
CA ARG A 154 8.77 -11.60 -9.72
C ARG A 154 8.80 -10.49 -10.78
N THR A 155 9.57 -10.71 -11.83
CA THR A 155 9.61 -9.86 -13.02
C THR A 155 9.62 -10.76 -14.23
N GLN A 156 8.53 -10.80 -14.99
CA GLN A 156 8.38 -11.68 -16.14
C GLN A 156 7.50 -11.02 -17.20
N VAL A 157 7.72 -11.34 -18.47
CA VAL A 157 6.80 -10.95 -19.55
C VAL A 157 5.87 -12.11 -19.85
N ARG A 158 4.56 -11.86 -19.87
CA ARG A 158 3.53 -12.83 -20.26
C ARG A 158 2.55 -12.16 -21.21
N ASN A 159 2.33 -12.76 -22.37
CA ASN A 159 1.36 -12.27 -23.38
C ASN A 159 1.56 -10.79 -23.75
N GLY A 160 2.80 -10.30 -23.79
CA GLY A 160 3.10 -8.89 -24.09
C GLY A 160 2.96 -7.93 -22.90
N VAL A 161 2.71 -8.44 -21.68
CA VAL A 161 2.61 -7.68 -20.44
C VAL A 161 3.83 -7.95 -19.56
N LEU A 162 4.52 -6.90 -19.11
CA LEU A 162 5.55 -6.99 -18.08
C LEU A 162 4.88 -7.02 -16.70
N GLU A 163 4.88 -8.17 -16.05
CA GLU A 163 4.34 -8.37 -14.71
C GLU A 163 5.44 -8.19 -13.65
N ILE A 164 5.24 -7.24 -12.72
CA ILE A 164 6.07 -7.05 -11.53
C ILE A 164 5.21 -7.29 -10.28
N SER A 165 5.48 -8.36 -9.56
CA SER A 165 4.65 -8.76 -8.41
C SER A 165 5.43 -9.57 -7.37
N TYR A 166 4.83 -9.82 -6.21
CA TYR A 166 5.35 -10.80 -5.27
C TYR A 166 5.24 -12.23 -5.82
N LYS A 167 6.25 -13.08 -5.59
CA LYS A 167 6.09 -14.54 -5.81
C LYS A 167 5.13 -15.13 -4.75
N ARG A 168 3.86 -15.42 -5.12
CA ARG A 168 2.82 -16.15 -4.30
C ARG A 168 3.40 -17.35 -3.52
N GLN A 169 2.91 -17.84 -2.37
CA GLN A 169 1.97 -17.39 -1.31
C GLN A 169 2.50 -17.83 0.10
N ASN A 170 3.63 -18.55 0.13
CA ASN A 170 4.33 -19.05 1.32
C ASN A 170 5.71 -18.40 1.49
N ALA A 171 6.00 -17.35 0.71
CA ALA A 171 7.22 -16.58 0.86
C ALA A 171 7.12 -15.79 2.16
N ARG A 172 8.20 -15.78 2.94
CA ARG A 172 8.29 -14.93 4.13
C ARG A 172 8.04 -13.50 3.67
N HIS A 173 7.05 -12.83 4.25
CA HIS A 173 6.79 -11.45 3.90
C HIS A 173 8.02 -10.65 4.31
N VAL A 174 8.86 -10.22 3.36
CA VAL A 174 10.02 -9.37 3.68
C VAL A 174 9.55 -7.94 3.60
N ASN A 175 9.57 -7.25 4.74
CA ASN A 175 9.18 -5.84 4.83
C ASN A 175 10.39 -4.97 4.47
N PRO A 176 10.35 -4.20 3.37
CA PRO A 176 11.45 -3.33 3.00
C PRO A 176 11.75 -2.31 4.12
N THR A 177 13.03 -2.15 4.47
CA THR A 177 13.50 -1.05 5.33
C THR A 177 14.01 0.13 4.52
N LYS A 178 14.24 -0.07 3.21
CA LYS A 178 14.62 0.95 2.22
C LYS A 178 13.63 0.98 1.07
N VAL A 179 13.53 2.13 0.41
CA VAL A 179 12.65 2.31 -0.76
C VAL A 179 13.13 1.43 -1.91
N VAL A 180 12.23 0.62 -2.47
CA VAL A 180 12.47 -0.15 -3.70
C VAL A 180 12.27 0.76 -4.89
N ARG A 181 13.27 0.84 -5.79
CA ARG A 181 13.21 1.63 -7.02
C ARG A 181 13.24 0.69 -8.23
N ILE A 182 12.36 0.92 -9.18
CA ILE A 182 12.28 0.14 -10.42
C ILE A 182 12.34 1.12 -11.59
N THR A 183 13.28 0.92 -12.51
CA THR A 183 13.36 1.67 -13.76
C THR A 183 13.06 0.74 -14.91
N ILE A 184 12.05 1.08 -15.71
CA ILE A 184 11.58 0.32 -16.86
C ILE A 184 11.84 1.16 -18.11
N VAL A 185 12.52 0.58 -19.09
CA VAL A 185 12.67 1.18 -20.42
C VAL A 185 11.81 0.39 -21.39
N VAL A 186 11.00 1.09 -22.18
CA VAL A 186 10.08 0.54 -23.18
C VAL A 186 10.38 1.12 -24.56
N LYS A 187 10.06 0.39 -25.63
CA LYS A 187 10.08 0.96 -26.98
C LYS A 187 8.78 1.71 -27.29
N ASP A 188 7.68 1.12 -26.87
CA ASP A 188 6.32 1.61 -27.02
C ASP A 188 5.51 1.09 -25.82
N LEU A 189 4.43 1.78 -25.47
CA LEU A 189 3.63 1.48 -24.29
C LEU A 189 2.18 1.82 -24.56
N ALA A 190 1.32 0.80 -24.52
CA ALA A 190 -0.11 0.92 -24.76
C ALA A 190 -0.94 0.82 -23.47
N ASP A 191 -0.43 0.13 -22.44
CA ASP A 191 -1.21 -0.13 -21.22
C ASP A 191 -0.34 -0.11 -19.96
N VAL A 192 -0.87 0.47 -18.88
CA VAL A 192 -0.25 0.52 -17.55
C VAL A 192 -1.28 0.24 -16.47
N GLU A 193 -1.09 -0.86 -15.74
CA GLU A 193 -1.89 -1.20 -14.56
C GLU A 193 -1.04 -1.08 -13.28
N PHE A 194 -1.47 -0.20 -12.36
CA PHE A 194 -0.83 -0.02 -11.06
C PHE A 194 -1.81 -0.33 -9.92
N THR A 195 -1.55 -1.42 -9.20
CA THR A 195 -2.46 -1.97 -8.18
C THR A 195 -1.91 -1.85 -6.75
N SER A 196 -0.79 -1.15 -6.57
CA SER A 196 -0.07 -1.09 -5.30
C SER A 196 -0.07 0.30 -4.63
N ALA A 197 0.48 0.35 -3.42
CA ALA A 197 0.84 1.60 -2.76
C ALA A 197 2.25 2.01 -3.23
N GLY A 198 2.41 3.22 -3.75
CA GLY A 198 3.68 3.66 -4.28
C GLY A 198 3.53 4.79 -5.28
N GLU A 199 4.54 4.97 -6.11
CA GLU A 199 4.63 6.05 -7.08
C GLU A 199 5.06 5.48 -8.42
N LEU A 200 4.36 5.82 -9.49
CA LEU A 200 4.74 5.47 -10.87
C LEU A 200 4.84 6.74 -11.69
N VAL A 201 6.02 7.00 -12.27
CA VAL A 201 6.27 8.16 -13.12
C VAL A 201 6.58 7.66 -14.53
N ILE A 202 5.89 8.20 -15.53
CA ILE A 202 6.18 8.00 -16.95
C ILE A 202 6.73 9.31 -17.51
N GLU A 203 7.95 9.29 -18.04
CA GLU A 203 8.59 10.48 -18.63
C GLU A 203 8.68 10.36 -20.15
N LYS A 204 8.26 11.40 -20.86
CA LYS A 204 8.52 11.61 -22.31
C LYS A 204 8.09 10.43 -23.17
N LEU A 205 6.81 10.10 -23.10
CA LEU A 205 6.21 9.04 -23.89
C LEU A 205 5.53 9.62 -25.13
N ASP A 206 5.83 9.05 -26.30
CA ASP A 206 5.17 9.32 -27.57
C ASP A 206 4.54 8.00 -28.08
N THR A 207 3.20 7.95 -28.12
CA THR A 207 2.45 6.77 -28.58
C THR A 207 1.05 7.14 -29.07
N ASP A 208 0.41 6.24 -29.81
CA ASP A 208 -0.93 6.47 -30.35
C ASP A 208 -2.02 6.34 -29.29
N ASN A 209 -1.98 5.27 -28.49
CA ASN A 209 -3.01 4.98 -27.49
C ASN A 209 -2.33 4.61 -26.18
N LEU A 210 -2.80 5.17 -25.08
CA LEU A 210 -2.33 4.82 -23.74
C LEU A 210 -3.53 4.61 -22.83
N ASP A 211 -3.67 3.39 -22.31
CA ASP A 211 -4.58 3.04 -21.23
C ASP A 211 -3.82 3.01 -19.90
N VAL A 212 -4.34 3.74 -18.90
CA VAL A 212 -3.74 3.81 -17.56
C VAL A 212 -4.80 3.48 -16.52
N SER A 213 -4.53 2.45 -15.71
CA SER A 213 -5.42 1.97 -14.65
C SER A 213 -4.74 2.05 -13.29
N LEU A 214 -5.36 2.77 -12.35
CA LEU A 214 -4.94 2.89 -10.96
C LEU A 214 -6.04 2.36 -10.03
N SER A 215 -5.81 1.17 -9.47
CA SER A 215 -6.71 0.53 -8.50
C SER A 215 -6.16 0.50 -7.07
N GLY A 216 -4.87 0.83 -6.89
CA GLY A 216 -4.21 0.93 -5.59
C GLY A 216 -4.44 2.28 -4.87
N ALA A 217 -3.63 2.52 -3.83
CA ALA A 217 -3.57 3.79 -3.10
C ALA A 217 -2.32 4.61 -3.46
N GLY A 218 -1.78 4.38 -4.66
CA GLY A 218 -0.57 5.03 -5.16
C GLY A 218 -0.82 6.36 -5.86
N ASN A 219 0.28 7.00 -6.27
CA ASN A 219 0.28 8.18 -7.14
C ASN A 219 0.88 7.81 -8.50
N LEU A 220 0.30 8.35 -9.57
CA LEU A 220 0.80 8.17 -10.93
C LEU A 220 1.02 9.53 -11.59
N GLU A 221 2.19 9.73 -12.20
CA GLU A 221 2.54 10.97 -12.89
C GLU A 221 2.91 10.69 -14.35
N LEU A 222 2.19 11.31 -15.28
CA LEU A 222 2.54 11.35 -16.71
C LEU A 222 3.19 12.71 -17.01
N ASN A 223 4.49 12.69 -17.29
CA ASN A 223 5.29 13.89 -17.46
C ASN A 223 5.73 14.04 -18.93
N ASP A 224 5.25 15.12 -19.57
CA ASP A 224 5.59 15.50 -20.96
C ASP A 224 5.25 14.40 -21.98
N ILE A 225 3.99 13.93 -21.97
CA ILE A 225 3.50 12.90 -22.89
C ILE A 225 2.90 13.49 -24.17
N GLN A 226 3.01 12.76 -25.28
CA GLN A 226 2.36 13.07 -26.55
C GLN A 226 1.59 11.84 -26.99
N VAL A 227 0.26 11.92 -26.93
CA VAL A 227 -0.61 10.79 -27.25
C VAL A 227 -1.78 11.20 -28.13
N ARG A 228 -2.36 10.26 -28.90
CA ARG A 228 -3.63 10.53 -29.58
C ARG A 228 -4.81 10.28 -28.65
N ASN A 229 -4.85 9.10 -28.05
CA ASN A 229 -5.94 8.72 -27.14
C ASN A 229 -5.35 8.36 -25.77
N LEU A 230 -5.80 9.06 -24.73
CA LEU A 230 -5.44 8.77 -23.34
C LEU A 230 -6.70 8.33 -22.59
N SER A 231 -6.68 7.11 -22.06
CA SER A 231 -7.75 6.56 -21.23
C SER A 231 -7.23 6.33 -19.82
N VAL A 232 -7.92 6.90 -18.84
CA VAL A 232 -7.53 6.92 -17.43
C VAL A 232 -8.63 6.35 -16.57
N ASN A 233 -8.32 5.27 -15.84
CA ASN A 233 -9.25 4.57 -14.97
C ASN A 233 -8.77 4.61 -13.52
N LEU A 234 -9.42 5.45 -12.69
CA LEU A 234 -9.13 5.61 -11.26
C LEU A 234 -10.23 4.91 -10.43
N SER A 235 -9.96 3.69 -9.99
CA SER A 235 -10.87 2.88 -9.17
C SER A 235 -10.41 2.74 -7.71
N GLY A 236 -9.15 3.06 -7.44
CA GLY A 236 -8.53 2.97 -6.11
C GLY A 236 -8.73 4.22 -5.23
N ALA A 237 -7.80 4.43 -4.32
CA ALA A 237 -7.75 5.57 -3.39
C ALA A 237 -6.61 6.56 -3.74
N GLY A 238 -6.14 6.53 -4.99
CA GLY A 238 -4.93 7.21 -5.45
C GLY A 238 -5.20 8.50 -6.23
N SER A 239 -4.13 9.18 -6.63
CA SER A 239 -4.22 10.38 -7.49
C SER A 239 -3.31 10.28 -8.71
N MET A 240 -3.71 10.94 -9.78
CA MET A 240 -2.97 10.96 -11.03
C MET A 240 -2.77 12.39 -11.53
N SER A 241 -1.57 12.71 -12.01
CA SER A 241 -1.28 13.94 -12.74
C SER A 241 -0.84 13.62 -14.17
N ALA A 242 -1.15 14.52 -15.09
CA ALA A 242 -0.73 14.40 -16.48
C ALA A 242 -0.31 15.77 -17.04
N SER A 243 0.69 15.76 -17.91
CA SER A 243 1.18 16.92 -18.64
C SER A 243 1.63 16.55 -20.04
N GLY A 244 1.50 17.48 -20.99
CA GLY A 244 1.82 17.27 -22.41
C GLY A 244 0.62 17.53 -23.30
N THR A 245 0.38 16.67 -24.30
CA THR A 245 -0.73 16.81 -25.26
C THR A 245 -1.45 15.50 -25.52
N ALA A 246 -2.78 15.54 -25.58
CA ALA A 246 -3.61 14.46 -26.12
C ALA A 246 -4.59 14.98 -27.19
N ASP A 247 -5.01 14.14 -28.15
CA ASP A 247 -6.16 14.50 -28.99
C ASP A 247 -7.46 14.23 -28.22
N ASN A 248 -7.61 13.04 -27.66
CA ASN A 248 -8.78 12.61 -26.91
C ASN A 248 -8.39 12.14 -25.51
N LEU A 249 -9.10 12.64 -24.50
CA LEU A 249 -8.93 12.27 -23.10
C LEU A 249 -10.21 11.63 -22.55
N ASP A 250 -10.12 10.38 -22.11
CA ASP A 250 -11.19 9.68 -21.41
C ASP A 250 -10.79 9.46 -19.94
N VAL A 251 -11.52 10.04 -18.99
CA VAL A 251 -11.25 9.89 -17.55
C VAL A 251 -12.43 9.27 -16.84
N THR A 252 -12.22 8.13 -16.20
CA THR A 252 -13.21 7.45 -15.35
C THR A 252 -12.72 7.41 -13.90
N ILE A 253 -13.50 8.00 -12.99
CA ILE A 253 -13.25 7.98 -11.54
C ILE A 253 -14.41 7.27 -10.85
N SER A 254 -14.16 6.03 -10.41
CA SER A 254 -15.12 5.21 -9.65
C SER A 254 -14.74 5.02 -8.19
N GLY A 255 -13.47 5.26 -7.83
CA GLY A 255 -12.95 5.17 -6.47
C GLY A 255 -12.94 6.50 -5.71
N PHE A 256 -11.91 6.68 -4.90
CA PHE A 256 -11.60 7.90 -4.16
C PHE A 256 -10.32 8.53 -4.70
N GLY A 257 -10.41 9.52 -5.58
CA GLY A 257 -9.19 10.00 -6.24
C GLY A 257 -9.36 11.28 -7.03
N ASP A 258 -8.23 11.85 -7.42
CA ASP A 258 -8.18 13.06 -8.22
C ASP A 258 -7.36 12.83 -9.50
N PHE A 259 -7.89 13.33 -10.61
CA PHE A 259 -7.13 13.50 -11.86
C PHE A 259 -6.72 14.97 -12.02
N ARG A 260 -5.43 15.23 -12.22
CA ARG A 260 -4.83 16.56 -12.35
C ARG A 260 -4.14 16.72 -13.71
N GLY A 261 -4.94 17.00 -14.74
CA GLY A 261 -4.49 17.29 -16.10
C GLY A 261 -4.45 18.78 -16.43
N ALA A 262 -4.16 19.66 -15.47
CA ALA A 262 -4.13 21.10 -15.75
C ALA A 262 -3.03 21.50 -16.76
N GLU A 263 -1.97 20.69 -16.87
CA GLU A 263 -0.85 20.89 -17.80
C GLU A 263 -0.89 19.90 -18.98
N LEU A 264 -1.99 19.18 -19.14
CA LEU A 264 -2.26 18.29 -20.28
C LEU A 264 -3.22 19.02 -21.21
N HIS A 265 -2.78 19.35 -22.42
CA HIS A 265 -3.61 20.02 -23.41
C HIS A 265 -4.33 19.00 -24.29
N ASP A 266 -5.65 18.97 -24.20
CA ASP A 266 -6.52 18.02 -24.89
C ASP A 266 -7.40 18.73 -25.93
N LYS A 267 -7.74 18.07 -27.06
CA LYS A 267 -8.74 18.62 -27.99
C LYS A 267 -10.16 18.34 -27.51
N GLU A 268 -10.41 17.10 -27.11
CA GLU A 268 -11.70 16.61 -26.64
C GLU A 268 -11.51 15.81 -25.34
N ALA A 269 -12.46 15.93 -24.41
CA ALA A 269 -12.43 15.20 -23.15
C ALA A 269 -13.80 14.65 -22.74
N ASP A 270 -13.85 13.37 -22.34
CA ASP A 270 -14.98 12.73 -21.67
C ASP A 270 -14.60 12.36 -20.23
N VAL A 271 -15.29 12.95 -19.26
CA VAL A 271 -15.00 12.81 -17.83
C VAL A 271 -16.22 12.22 -17.12
N ASN A 272 -16.04 11.01 -16.59
CA ASN A 272 -17.06 10.23 -15.90
C ASN A 272 -16.68 10.02 -14.43
N ILE A 273 -17.45 10.63 -13.51
CA ILE A 273 -17.22 10.52 -12.06
C ILE A 273 -18.43 9.86 -11.39
N SER A 274 -18.24 8.62 -10.95
CA SER A 274 -19.23 7.84 -10.18
C SER A 274 -18.84 7.65 -8.71
N GLY A 275 -17.55 7.77 -8.38
CA GLY A 275 -17.02 7.68 -7.03
C GLY A 275 -17.03 9.00 -6.27
N ALA A 276 -16.00 9.23 -5.45
CA ALA A 276 -15.79 10.49 -4.76
C ALA A 276 -14.42 11.09 -5.15
N GLY A 277 -14.42 12.22 -5.85
CA GLY A 277 -13.18 12.71 -6.44
C GLY A 277 -13.33 13.94 -7.30
N SER A 278 -12.21 14.43 -7.84
CA SER A 278 -12.21 15.57 -8.75
C SER A 278 -11.36 15.33 -10.00
N ALA A 279 -11.74 15.97 -11.10
CA ALA A 279 -10.94 15.99 -12.31
C ALA A 279 -10.66 17.45 -12.70
N THR A 280 -9.40 17.77 -12.99
CA THR A 280 -9.00 19.02 -13.63
C THR A 280 -8.46 18.72 -15.02
N VAL A 281 -9.00 19.35 -16.05
CA VAL A 281 -8.62 19.14 -17.47
C VAL A 281 -8.36 20.47 -18.18
N TRP A 282 -7.62 20.49 -19.28
CA TRP A 282 -7.49 21.65 -20.16
C TRP A 282 -7.87 21.23 -21.57
N VAL A 283 -9.00 21.75 -22.07
CA VAL A 283 -9.63 21.25 -23.30
C VAL A 283 -10.13 22.36 -24.22
N ASP A 284 -9.95 22.19 -25.52
CA ASP A 284 -10.23 23.23 -26.53
C ASP A 284 -11.61 23.14 -27.18
N ASN A 285 -12.05 21.95 -27.62
CA ASN A 285 -13.24 21.79 -28.47
C ASN A 285 -14.47 21.40 -27.65
N ASP A 286 -14.48 20.20 -27.10
CA ASP A 286 -15.65 19.60 -26.47
C ASP A 286 -15.28 18.94 -25.14
N LEU A 287 -16.11 19.20 -24.12
CA LEU A 287 -16.03 18.57 -22.81
C LEU A 287 -17.37 17.92 -22.46
N ILE A 288 -17.36 16.59 -22.32
CA ILE A 288 -18.49 15.83 -21.78
C ILE A 288 -18.17 15.52 -20.32
N ALA A 289 -19.00 15.99 -19.39
CA ALA A 289 -18.82 15.77 -17.96
C ALA A 289 -20.05 15.08 -17.37
N GLN A 290 -19.90 13.82 -16.95
CA GLN A 290 -20.93 13.03 -16.30
C GLN A 290 -20.57 12.79 -14.84
N ILE A 291 -21.42 13.23 -13.91
CA ILE A 291 -21.17 13.13 -12.47
C ILE A 291 -22.38 12.49 -11.79
N SER A 292 -22.25 11.23 -11.37
CA SER A 292 -23.28 10.52 -10.59
C SER A 292 -22.91 10.36 -9.10
N GLY A 293 -21.63 10.54 -8.76
CA GLY A 293 -21.10 10.40 -7.40
C GLY A 293 -20.98 11.71 -6.61
N ALA A 294 -19.97 11.78 -5.74
CA ALA A 294 -19.63 12.99 -4.97
C ALA A 294 -18.35 13.62 -5.51
N GLY A 295 -18.45 14.49 -6.52
CA GLY A 295 -17.25 14.98 -7.20
C GLY A 295 -17.42 16.23 -8.05
N SER A 296 -16.30 16.77 -8.53
CA SER A 296 -16.29 17.98 -9.35
C SER A 296 -15.37 17.85 -10.55
N VAL A 297 -15.77 18.49 -11.65
CA VAL A 297 -14.93 18.67 -12.83
C VAL A 297 -14.57 20.14 -12.93
N SER A 298 -13.29 20.44 -13.02
CA SER A 298 -12.80 21.79 -13.28
C SER A 298 -12.07 21.80 -14.61
N TYR A 299 -12.23 22.84 -15.41
CA TYR A 299 -11.61 22.88 -16.73
C TYR A 299 -11.03 24.25 -17.07
N TYR A 300 -9.93 24.22 -17.82
CA TYR A 300 -9.36 25.35 -18.54
C TYR A 300 -9.68 25.25 -20.03
N GLY A 301 -9.56 26.38 -20.73
CA GLY A 301 -9.78 26.46 -22.18
C GLY A 301 -11.19 26.92 -22.53
N SER A 302 -11.51 26.86 -23.83
CA SER A 302 -12.71 27.45 -24.42
C SER A 302 -13.77 26.43 -24.87
N ALA A 303 -13.67 25.18 -24.40
CA ALA A 303 -14.52 24.08 -24.88
C ALA A 303 -16.03 24.30 -24.69
N SER A 304 -16.80 23.72 -25.62
CA SER A 304 -18.24 23.53 -25.50
C SER A 304 -18.53 22.43 -24.48
N VAL A 305 -19.22 22.79 -23.39
CA VAL A 305 -19.45 21.87 -22.26
C VAL A 305 -20.84 21.24 -22.29
N SER A 306 -20.88 19.92 -22.39
CA SER A 306 -22.05 19.09 -22.11
C SER A 306 -21.93 18.49 -20.71
N ARG A 307 -22.91 18.72 -19.84
CA ARG A 307 -22.86 18.26 -18.44
C ARG A 307 -24.11 17.50 -18.03
N GLN A 308 -23.92 16.35 -17.38
CA GLN A 308 -24.97 15.55 -16.76
C GLN A 308 -24.60 15.28 -15.31
N ILE A 309 -25.35 15.87 -14.37
CA ILE A 309 -25.04 15.78 -12.94
C ILE A 309 -26.27 15.22 -12.23
N SER A 310 -26.14 14.00 -11.70
CA SER A 310 -27.15 13.33 -10.87
C SER A 310 -26.71 13.20 -9.41
N GLY A 311 -25.43 13.44 -9.11
CA GLY A 311 -24.83 13.34 -7.79
C GLY A 311 -24.63 14.69 -7.07
N VAL A 312 -23.71 14.70 -6.10
CA VAL A 312 -23.31 15.92 -5.35
C VAL A 312 -22.02 16.46 -5.96
N GLY A 313 -22.11 17.60 -6.64
CA GLY A 313 -20.99 18.05 -7.46
C GLY A 313 -21.26 19.24 -8.35
N GLY A 314 -20.28 19.56 -9.18
CA GLY A 314 -20.36 20.68 -10.11
C GLY A 314 -19.30 20.63 -11.20
N VAL A 315 -19.54 21.41 -12.26
CA VAL A 315 -18.56 21.66 -13.32
C VAL A 315 -18.20 23.15 -13.27
N ASN A 316 -16.92 23.47 -13.13
CA ASN A 316 -16.42 24.83 -12.95
C ASN A 316 -15.39 25.20 -14.03
N HIS A 317 -15.54 26.37 -14.63
CA HIS A 317 -14.53 26.95 -15.51
C HIS A 317 -13.49 27.70 -14.68
N LEU A 318 -12.21 27.40 -14.88
CA LEU A 318 -11.10 28.01 -14.15
C LEU A 318 -10.45 29.17 -14.91
N GLY A 319 -10.80 29.35 -16.19
CA GLY A 319 -10.28 30.41 -17.05
C GLY A 319 -9.66 29.86 -18.33
N ASP A 320 -9.13 30.77 -19.13
CA ASP A 320 -8.41 30.44 -20.35
C ASP A 320 -6.93 30.21 -20.03
N LYS A 321 -6.27 29.35 -20.81
CA LYS A 321 -4.82 29.09 -20.74
C LYS A 321 -4.14 29.50 -22.05
#